data_AF-A0A7C3ZH52-F1
#
_entry.id   AF-A0A7C3ZH52-F1
#
_cell.length_a   1.000
_cell.length_b   1.000
_cell.length_c   1.000
_cell.angle_alpha   90.00
_cell.angle_beta   90.00
_cell.angle_gamma   90.00
#
_symmetry.space_group_name_H-M   'P 1'
#
loop_
_entity.id
_entity.type
_entity.pdbx_description
1 polymer ?
#
loop_
_entity_poly.entity_id
_entity_poly.type
_entity_poly.pdbx_seq_one_letter_code
_entity_poly.pdbx_strand_id
1 'polypeptide(L)'
;MAIFTTFLLTFNTFVDRLIALHHQHKQRNILPEIEAAWLHHRFTQIHPFQDGNGRLARCLASLIFIQAGWFPLAVTRDDRAVYIHASEQADRGDLSWLVKLFAKKALPTLLLYRL
;
A
#
# COMPACT_ATOMS: atom_id res chain seq x y z
N MET A 1 -23.64 -9.41 -21.98
CA MET A 1 -23.96 -8.67 -20.72
C MET A 1 -23.59 -9.41 -19.45
N ALA A 2 -23.73 -10.75 -19.33
CA ALA A 2 -23.45 -11.48 -18.08
C ALA A 2 -21.98 -11.42 -17.60
N ILE A 3 -20.99 -11.46 -18.51
CA ILE A 3 -19.55 -11.48 -18.15
C ILE A 3 -19.12 -10.16 -17.46
N PHE A 4 -19.66 -9.03 -17.91
CA PHE A 4 -19.33 -7.71 -17.36
C PHE A 4 -19.89 -7.53 -15.94
N THR A 5 -21.08 -8.06 -15.68
CA THR A 5 -21.72 -8.02 -14.36
C THR A 5 -21.00 -8.90 -13.34
N THR A 6 -20.57 -10.11 -13.72
CA THR A 6 -19.78 -11.00 -12.84
C THR A 6 -18.41 -10.41 -12.50
N PHE A 7 -17.74 -9.76 -13.45
CA PHE A 7 -16.46 -9.09 -13.22
C PHE A 7 -16.59 -7.91 -12.24
N LEU A 8 -17.59 -7.05 -12.43
CA LEU A 8 -17.87 -5.93 -11.52
C LEU A 8 -18.31 -6.37 -10.12
N LEU A 9 -19.13 -7.42 -10.02
CA LEU A 9 -19.53 -7.99 -8.72
C LEU A 9 -18.33 -8.55 -7.97
N THR A 10 -17.47 -9.31 -8.64
CA THR A 10 -16.26 -9.89 -8.05
C THR A 10 -15.29 -8.78 -7.62
N PHE A 11 -15.13 -7.74 -8.44
CA PHE A 11 -14.32 -6.57 -8.13
C PHE A 11 -14.75 -5.85 -6.83
N ASN A 12 -16.05 -5.54 -6.71
CA ASN A 12 -16.59 -4.89 -5.50
C ASN A 12 -16.31 -5.74 -4.26
N THR A 13 -16.49 -7.06 -4.34
CA THR A 13 -16.22 -7.95 -3.19
C THR A 13 -14.76 -7.94 -2.74
N PHE A 14 -13.80 -7.75 -3.65
CA PHE A 14 -12.38 -7.68 -3.28
C PHE A 14 -12.03 -6.38 -2.57
N VAL A 15 -12.55 -5.26 -3.06
CA VAL A 15 -12.35 -3.95 -2.42
C VAL A 15 -13.06 -3.90 -1.07
N ASP A 16 -14.29 -4.40 -0.97
CA ASP A 16 -15.03 -4.49 0.29
C ASP A 16 -14.26 -5.33 1.33
N ARG A 17 -13.70 -6.47 0.90
CA ARG A 17 -12.85 -7.30 1.74
C ARG A 17 -11.58 -6.56 2.17
N LEU A 18 -10.95 -5.81 1.26
CA LEU A 18 -9.75 -5.03 1.55
C LEU A 18 -10.04 -3.97 2.62
N ILE A 19 -11.17 -3.28 2.52
CA ILE A 19 -11.64 -2.29 3.50
C ILE A 19 -11.91 -2.96 4.85
N ALA A 20 -12.62 -4.10 4.86
CA ALA A 20 -12.90 -4.83 6.09
C ALA A 20 -11.61 -5.27 6.83
N LEU A 21 -10.63 -5.77 6.08
CA LEU A 21 -9.32 -6.15 6.62
C LEU A 21 -8.55 -4.94 7.16
N HIS A 22 -8.56 -3.80 6.45
CA HIS A 22 -7.96 -2.55 6.93
C HIS A 22 -8.55 -2.12 8.28
N HIS A 23 -9.87 -2.19 8.44
CA HIS A 23 -10.53 -1.89 9.72
C HIS A 23 -10.08 -2.85 10.85
N GLN A 24 -9.94 -4.14 10.56
CA GLN A 24 -9.43 -5.11 11.52
C GLN A 24 -7.97 -4.84 11.90
N HIS A 25 -7.12 -4.47 10.94
CA HIS A 25 -5.73 -4.13 11.19
C HIS A 25 -5.60 -2.89 12.08
N LYS A 26 -6.46 -1.88 11.87
CA LYS A 26 -6.55 -0.72 12.77
C LYS A 26 -6.91 -1.13 14.20
N GLN A 27 -7.89 -2.01 14.39
CA GLN A 27 -8.26 -2.51 15.72
C GLN A 27 -7.12 -3.30 16.40
N ARG A 28 -6.26 -3.94 15.61
CA ARG A 28 -5.08 -4.68 16.09
C ARG A 28 -3.83 -3.82 16.29
N ASN A 29 -3.91 -2.51 16.02
CA ASN A 29 -2.78 -1.59 16.09
C ASN A 29 -1.57 -2.05 15.26
N ILE A 30 -1.82 -2.54 14.04
CA ILE A 30 -0.74 -2.84 13.08
C ILE A 30 0.06 -1.57 12.81
N LEU A 31 1.39 -1.70 12.76
CA LEU A 31 2.30 -0.57 12.54
C LEU A 31 2.02 0.10 11.18
N PRO A 32 2.06 1.45 11.11
CA PRO A 32 1.69 2.20 9.90
C PRO A 32 2.45 1.79 8.63
N GLU A 33 3.75 1.51 8.73
CA GLU A 33 4.61 1.09 7.61
C GLU A 33 4.26 -0.31 7.10
N ILE A 34 3.80 -1.20 7.98
CA ILE A 34 3.34 -2.54 7.60
C ILE A 34 2.00 -2.43 6.89
N GLU A 35 1.07 -1.66 7.47
CA GLU A 35 -0.27 -1.47 6.91
C GLU A 35 -0.21 -0.75 5.55
N ALA A 36 0.61 0.30 5.43
CA ALA A 36 0.80 1.03 4.18
C ALA A 36 1.36 0.14 3.07
N ALA A 37 2.38 -0.68 3.38
CA ALA A 37 2.97 -1.61 2.42
C ALA A 37 1.98 -2.69 2.00
N TRP A 38 1.24 -3.27 2.96
CA TRP A 38 0.25 -4.29 2.70
C TRP A 38 -0.91 -3.75 1.86
N LEU A 39 -1.49 -2.62 2.24
CA LEU A 39 -2.64 -2.03 1.56
C LEU A 39 -2.27 -1.63 0.12
N HIS A 40 -1.11 -1.02 -0.06
CA HIS A 40 -0.54 -0.72 -1.36
C HIS A 40 -0.44 -1.97 -2.24
N HIS A 41 0.22 -3.02 -1.75
CA HIS A 41 0.47 -4.25 -2.51
C HIS A 41 -0.84 -4.94 -2.88
N ARG A 42 -1.74 -5.14 -1.91
CA ARG A 42 -3.04 -5.78 -2.16
C ARG A 42 -3.90 -5.00 -3.14
N PHE A 43 -3.91 -3.68 -3.05
CA PHE A 43 -4.60 -2.85 -4.03
C PHE A 43 -4.01 -3.00 -5.44
N THR A 44 -2.67 -3.03 -5.58
CA THR A 44 -2.03 -3.26 -6.89
C THR A 44 -2.33 -4.63 -7.49
N GLN A 45 -2.55 -5.66 -6.66
CA GLN A 45 -2.94 -6.99 -7.11
C GLN A 45 -4.38 -7.06 -7.63
N ILE A 46 -5.30 -6.25 -7.09
CA ILE A 46 -6.68 -6.16 -7.59
C ILE A 46 -6.70 -5.51 -8.99
N HIS A 47 -5.84 -4.50 -9.20
CA HIS A 47 -5.72 -3.74 -10.45
C HIS A 47 -7.07 -3.26 -11.05
N PRO A 48 -7.85 -2.44 -10.31
CA PRO A 48 -9.20 -2.01 -10.71
C PRO A 48 -9.32 -1.27 -12.04
N PHE A 49 -8.30 -0.47 -12.35
CA PHE A 49 -8.39 0.58 -13.35
C PHE A 49 -7.51 0.25 -14.57
N GLN A 50 -7.82 0.83 -15.72
CA GLN A 50 -7.00 0.68 -16.92
C GLN A 50 -5.61 1.32 -16.78
N ASP A 51 -5.53 2.47 -16.10
CA ASP A 51 -4.28 3.14 -15.73
C ASP A 51 -4.43 3.79 -14.35
N GLY A 52 -3.30 4.13 -13.71
CA GLY A 52 -3.26 4.90 -12.47
C GLY A 52 -3.28 4.08 -11.20
N ASN A 53 -3.31 2.74 -11.28
CA ASN A 53 -3.31 1.85 -10.11
C ASN A 53 -2.10 2.12 -9.20
N GLY A 54 -0.90 2.30 -9.78
CA GLY A 54 0.29 2.63 -9.00
C GLY A 54 0.26 4.04 -8.39
N ARG A 55 -0.47 5.00 -8.98
CA ARG A 55 -0.67 6.34 -8.36
C ARG A 55 -1.59 6.20 -7.16
N LEU A 56 -2.73 5.53 -7.32
CA LEU A 56 -3.70 5.31 -6.25
C LEU A 56 -3.15 4.45 -5.11
N ALA A 57 -2.40 3.39 -5.41
CA ALA A 57 -1.76 2.55 -4.39
C ALA A 57 -0.83 3.38 -3.49
N ARG A 58 -0.03 4.27 -4.07
CA ARG A 58 0.85 5.18 -3.31
C ARG A 58 0.07 6.25 -2.56
N CYS A 59 -1.04 6.75 -3.13
CA CYS A 59 -1.95 7.64 -2.40
C CYS A 59 -2.58 6.96 -1.17
N LEU A 60 -2.98 5.69 -1.29
CA LEU A 60 -3.50 4.91 -0.16
C LEU A 60 -2.43 4.69 0.91
N ALA A 61 -1.20 4.32 0.52
CA ALA A 61 -0.08 4.24 1.46
C ALA A 61 0.18 5.57 2.17
N SER A 62 0.20 6.69 1.42
CA SER A 62 0.32 8.03 1.98
C SER A 62 -0.80 8.37 2.96
N LEU A 63 -2.03 7.95 2.69
CA LEU A 63 -3.17 8.17 3.59
C LEU A 63 -2.94 7.48 4.94
N ILE A 64 -2.41 6.25 4.94
CA ILE A 64 -2.06 5.54 6.19
C ILE A 64 -1.03 6.35 6.99
N PHE A 65 0.01 6.85 6.33
CA PHE A 65 1.03 7.66 6.99
C PHE A 65 0.49 8.98 7.54
N ILE A 66 -0.33 9.70 6.77
CA ILE A 66 -0.94 10.95 7.22
C ILE A 66 -1.83 10.71 8.43
N GLN A 67 -2.63 9.63 8.44
CA GLN A 67 -3.46 9.25 9.59
C GLN A 67 -2.63 8.89 10.84
N ALA A 68 -1.39 8.45 10.66
CA ALA A 68 -0.43 8.18 11.73
C ALA A 68 0.43 9.40 12.12
N GLY A 69 0.21 10.57 11.49
CA GLY A 69 1.00 11.78 11.74
C GLY A 69 2.39 11.79 11.09
N TRP A 70 2.62 10.95 10.08
CA TRP A 70 3.87 10.83 9.34
C TRP A 70 3.82 11.61 8.02
N PHE A 71 4.96 11.74 7.33
CA PHE A 71 4.99 12.36 6.01
C PHE A 71 4.34 11.43 4.96
N PRO A 72 3.69 12.00 3.93
CA PRO A 72 3.18 11.20 2.83
C PRO A 72 4.32 10.44 2.13
N LEU A 73 3.99 9.29 1.54
CA LEU A 73 4.95 8.44 0.85
C LEU A 73 5.52 9.15 -0.39
N ALA A 74 6.79 9.54 -0.33
CA ALA A 74 7.52 10.19 -1.41
C ALA A 74 8.50 9.22 -2.10
N VAL A 75 8.02 8.49 -3.11
CA VAL A 75 8.87 7.65 -3.99
C VAL A 75 9.25 8.45 -5.24
N THR A 76 10.53 8.78 -5.39
CA THR A 76 11.05 9.58 -6.51
C THR A 76 11.39 8.72 -7.72
N ARG A 77 11.82 9.35 -8.82
CA ARG A 77 12.32 8.63 -10.01
C ARG A 77 13.56 7.80 -9.69
N ASP A 78 14.44 8.29 -8.82
CA ASP A 78 15.67 7.61 -8.44
C ASP A 78 15.40 6.33 -7.64
N ASP A 79 14.25 6.28 -6.95
CA ASP A 79 13.83 5.10 -6.20
C ASP A 79 13.24 3.99 -7.07
N ARG A 80 13.05 4.23 -8.38
CA ARG A 80 12.29 3.33 -9.26
C ARG A 80 12.80 1.89 -9.22
N ALA A 81 14.11 1.68 -9.29
CA ALA A 81 14.70 0.34 -9.28
C ALA A 81 14.41 -0.39 -7.96
N VAL A 82 14.59 0.30 -6.82
CA VAL A 82 14.35 -0.25 -5.48
C VAL A 82 12.87 -0.54 -5.25
N TYR A 83 12.00 0.37 -5.70
CA TYR A 83 10.56 0.21 -5.58
C TYR A 83 10.02 -0.97 -6.41
N ILE A 84 10.51 -1.14 -7.65
CA ILE A 84 10.14 -2.28 -8.49
C ILE A 84 10.61 -3.57 -7.84
N HIS A 85 11.88 -3.63 -7.42
CA HIS A 85 12.42 -4.81 -6.73
C HIS A 85 11.60 -5.15 -5.48
N ALA A 86 11.25 -4.16 -4.66
CA ALA A 86 10.45 -4.37 -3.46
C ALA A 86 9.04 -4.90 -3.79
N SER A 87 8.43 -4.42 -4.88
CA SER A 87 7.14 -4.92 -5.37
C SER A 87 7.24 -6.38 -5.85
N GLU A 88 8.29 -6.72 -6.59
CA GLU A 88 8.55 -8.10 -7.03
C GLU A 88 8.77 -9.06 -5.85
N GLN A 89 9.47 -8.62 -4.78
CA GLN A 89 9.62 -9.43 -3.57
C GLN A 89 8.27 -9.61 -2.86
N ALA A 90 7.44 -8.58 -2.81
CA ALA A 90 6.10 -8.66 -2.24
C ALA A 90 5.19 -9.63 -3.03
N ASP A 91 5.31 -9.66 -4.36
CA ASP A 91 4.62 -10.65 -5.20
C ASP A 91 5.06 -12.10 -4.91
N ARG A 92 6.30 -12.29 -4.45
CA ARG A 92 6.82 -13.58 -3.98
C ARG A 92 6.49 -13.87 -2.51
N GLY A 93 5.73 -13.00 -1.85
CA GLY A 93 5.29 -13.14 -0.47
C GLY A 93 6.19 -12.46 0.57
N ASP A 94 7.29 -11.81 0.16
CA ASP A 94 8.17 -11.05 1.06
C ASP A 94 7.84 -9.55 1.02
N LEU A 95 6.96 -9.13 1.93
CA LEU A 95 6.56 -7.73 2.06
C LEU A 95 7.65 -6.84 2.69
N SER A 96 8.69 -7.43 3.29
CA SER A 96 9.64 -6.69 4.15
C SER A 96 10.39 -5.59 3.40
N TRP A 97 10.62 -5.76 2.09
CA TRP A 97 11.25 -4.76 1.23
C TRP A 97 10.40 -3.50 1.06
N LEU A 98 9.08 -3.66 0.86
CA LEU A 98 8.16 -2.52 0.78
C LEU A 98 8.06 -1.82 2.13
N VAL A 99 7.96 -2.57 3.23
CA VAL A 99 7.91 -2.01 4.59
C VAL A 99 9.14 -1.15 4.86
N LYS A 100 10.34 -1.68 4.61
CA LYS A 100 11.61 -0.95 4.80
C LYS A 100 11.69 0.30 3.93
N LEU A 101 11.33 0.19 2.66
CA LEU A 101 11.34 1.33 1.73
C LEU A 101 10.37 2.42 2.20
N PHE A 102 9.14 2.04 2.54
CA PHE A 102 8.10 3.00 2.90
C PHE A 102 8.40 3.66 4.25
N ALA A 103 8.85 2.90 5.25
CA ALA A 103 9.33 3.46 6.51
C ALA A 103 10.43 4.50 6.27
N LYS A 104 11.43 4.18 5.44
CA LYS A 104 12.52 5.12 5.10
C LYS A 104 12.01 6.41 4.42
N LYS A 105 10.94 6.32 3.62
CA LYS A 105 10.42 7.45 2.83
C LYS A 105 9.36 8.29 3.54
N ALA A 106 8.66 7.73 4.52
CA ALA A 106 7.54 8.39 5.20
C ALA A 106 7.88 8.81 6.64
N LEU A 107 8.90 8.21 7.27
CA LEU A 107 9.24 8.51 8.65
C LEU A 107 9.74 9.97 8.78
N PRO A 108 9.20 10.75 9.73
CA PRO A 108 9.72 12.06 10.04
C PRO A 108 11.21 12.03 10.37
N THR A 109 11.98 12.92 9.74
CA THR A 109 13.40 13.13 10.05
C THR A 109 13.64 13.36 11.54
N LEU A 110 12.67 13.95 12.26
CA LEU A 110 12.72 14.16 13.71
C LEU A 110 12.64 12.86 14.54
N LEU A 111 12.06 11.78 14.02
CA LEU A 111 12.03 10.48 14.69
C LEU A 111 13.28 9.64 14.42
N LEU A 112 14.00 9.90 13.32
CA LEU A 112 15.30 9.28 13.03
C LEU A 112 16.40 9.66 14.03
N TYR A 113 16.26 10.79 14.73
CA TYR A 113 17.22 11.26 15.75
C TYR A 113 16.85 10.86 17.19
N ARG A 114 15.81 10.04 17.38
CA ARG A 114 15.39 9.50 18.69
C ARG A 114 15.78 8.04 18.92
N LEU A 115 16.50 7.44 17.99
CA LEU A 115 17.16 6.12 18.10
C LEU A 115 18.68 6.34 18.11
#